data_AF-A0A497BYY3-F1
#
_entry.id   AF-A0A497BYY3-F1
#
_cell.length_a   1.000
_cell.length_b   1.000
_cell.length_c   1.000
_cell.angle_alpha   90.00
_cell.angle_beta   90.00
_cell.angle_gamma   90.00
#
_symmetry.space_group_name_H-M   'P 1'
#
loop_
_entity.id
_entity.type
_entity.pdbx_description
1 polymer ?
#
loop_
_entity_poly.entity_id
_entity_poly.type
_entity_poly.pdbx_seq_one_letter_code
_entity_poly.pdbx_strand_id
1 'polypeptide(L)'
;IPPGEGWHSQSEALNLIEHATIQKDLLDLTGKEDLSRAVFLFHAPPYQTCLDRAALDGKMVDHAPLDVHVGSIAVKEFILAREPWLTLHGHVHESPRLTGKWMDQFGKTISLSAAHDGLELALVRFQLEEPARATRELILSP
;
A
#
# COMPACT_ATOMS: atom_id res chain seq x y z
N ILE A 1 6.77 8.39 -13.41
CA ILE A 1 6.51 9.83 -13.63
C ILE A 1 6.90 10.53 -12.33
N PRO A 2 7.94 11.38 -12.33
CA PRO A 2 8.29 12.20 -11.18
C PRO A 2 7.08 13.04 -10.69
N PRO A 3 6.99 13.39 -9.39
CA PRO A 3 5.86 14.15 -8.85
C PRO A 3 5.56 15.46 -9.62
N GLY A 4 6.60 16.15 -10.09
CA GLY A 4 6.49 17.39 -10.89
C GLY A 4 6.01 17.20 -12.33
N GLU A 5 6.00 15.97 -12.83
CA GLU A 5 5.50 15.61 -14.17
C GLU A 5 4.12 14.93 -14.12
N GLY A 6 3.55 14.78 -12.91
CA GLY A 6 2.23 14.20 -12.68
C GLY A 6 1.08 15.18 -12.90
N TRP A 7 -0.15 14.67 -12.80
CA TRP A 7 -1.37 15.47 -12.87
C TRP A 7 -1.85 15.81 -11.47
N HIS A 8 -2.09 17.11 -11.22
CA HIS A 8 -2.58 17.61 -9.93
C HIS A 8 -3.94 18.28 -10.14
N SER A 9 -4.92 17.93 -9.31
CA SER A 9 -6.25 18.55 -9.36
C SER A 9 -6.29 19.96 -8.77
N GLN A 10 -5.23 20.38 -8.07
CA GLN A 10 -5.04 21.72 -7.55
C GLN A 10 -3.67 22.25 -7.96
N SER A 11 -3.57 23.56 -8.16
CA SER A 11 -2.30 24.22 -8.47
C SER A 11 -1.43 24.32 -7.21
N GLU A 12 -0.40 23.50 -7.10
CA GLU A 12 0.66 23.64 -6.09
C GLU A 12 1.93 24.23 -6.71
N ALA A 13 2.72 24.95 -5.90
CA ALA A 13 4.00 25.47 -6.35
C ALA A 13 4.98 24.30 -6.61
N LEU A 14 5.70 24.32 -7.74
CA LEU A 14 6.61 23.23 -8.15
C LEU A 14 7.63 22.85 -7.07
N ASN A 15 8.17 23.82 -6.33
CA ASN A 15 9.11 23.56 -5.23
C ASN A 15 8.48 22.80 -4.05
N LEU A 16 7.16 22.89 -3.84
CA LEU A 16 6.45 22.10 -2.82
C LEU A 16 6.30 20.65 -3.27
N ILE A 17 6.11 20.43 -4.57
CA ILE A 17 5.96 19.11 -5.19
C ILE A 17 7.29 18.34 -5.18
N GLU A 18 8.42 19.01 -5.43
CA GLU A 18 9.76 18.38 -5.42
C GLU A 18 10.19 17.88 -4.02
N HIS A 19 9.67 18.50 -2.96
CA HIS A 19 9.98 18.15 -1.58
C HIS A 19 8.83 17.46 -0.84
N ALA A 20 7.76 17.09 -1.57
CA ALA A 20 6.64 16.35 -1.01
C ALA A 20 7.07 14.93 -0.63
N THR A 21 6.60 14.47 0.54
CA THR A 21 6.85 13.11 1.01
C THR A 21 5.55 12.54 1.55
N ILE A 22 5.32 11.25 1.30
CA ILE A 22 4.15 10.53 1.84
C ILE A 22 4.01 10.75 3.36
N GLN A 23 5.14 10.74 4.08
CA GLN A 23 5.13 10.95 5.53
C GLN A 23 4.58 12.32 5.92
N LYS A 24 5.05 13.40 5.26
CA LYS A 24 4.56 14.75 5.53
C LYS A 24 3.11 14.90 5.12
N ASP A 25 2.73 14.41 3.95
CA ASP A 25 1.36 14.50 3.43
C ASP A 25 0.38 13.80 4.37
N LEU A 26 0.77 12.64 4.93
CA LEU A 26 -0.02 11.92 5.92
C LEU A 26 -0.16 12.69 7.25
N LEU A 27 0.90 13.35 7.71
CA LEU A 27 0.85 14.17 8.92
C LEU A 27 -0.08 15.38 8.71
N ASP A 28 0.04 16.06 7.57
CA ASP A 28 -0.76 17.23 7.24
C ASP A 28 -2.24 16.86 7.00
N LEU A 29 -2.49 15.73 6.32
CA LEU A 29 -3.84 15.22 6.04
C LEU A 29 -4.59 14.83 7.33
N THR A 30 -3.90 14.19 8.27
CA THR A 30 -4.54 13.57 9.43
C THR A 30 -4.46 14.40 10.70
N GLY A 31 -3.51 15.35 10.78
CA GLY A 31 -3.26 16.15 11.96
C GLY A 31 -3.25 15.29 13.23
N LYS A 32 -4.12 15.64 14.18
CA LYS A 32 -4.30 14.93 15.47
C LYS A 32 -5.61 14.14 15.57
N GLU A 33 -6.28 13.91 14.45
CA GLU A 33 -7.55 13.18 14.43
C GLU A 33 -7.39 11.74 14.93
N ASP A 34 -8.45 11.23 15.55
CA ASP A 34 -8.58 9.81 15.91
C ASP A 34 -8.90 8.99 14.66
N LEU A 35 -7.97 8.12 14.28
CA LEU A 35 -8.06 7.31 13.08
C LEU A 35 -8.60 5.90 13.34
N SER A 36 -9.03 5.59 14.57
CA SER A 36 -9.50 4.26 14.98
C SER A 36 -10.69 3.71 14.18
N ARG A 37 -11.35 4.56 13.38
CA ARG A 37 -12.44 4.20 12.45
C ARG A 37 -12.16 4.58 10.99
N ALA A 38 -10.96 5.10 10.70
CA ALA A 38 -10.60 5.60 9.39
C ALA A 38 -10.26 4.46 8.41
N VAL A 39 -10.64 4.65 7.15
CA VAL A 39 -10.25 3.78 6.03
C VAL A 39 -9.32 4.56 5.11
N PHE A 40 -8.12 4.04 4.86
CA PHE A 40 -7.18 4.64 3.92
C PHE A 40 -7.02 3.80 2.66
N LEU A 41 -6.97 4.49 1.52
CA LEU A 41 -6.60 3.90 0.25
C LEU A 41 -5.19 4.38 -0.13
N PHE A 42 -4.21 3.50 0.04
CA PHE A 42 -2.83 3.74 -0.37
C PHE A 42 -2.55 2.92 -1.61
N HIS A 43 -2.05 3.51 -2.70
CA HIS A 43 -1.60 2.67 -3.80
C HIS A 43 -0.39 1.83 -3.38
N ALA A 44 0.57 2.43 -2.67
CA ALA A 44 1.75 1.75 -2.16
C ALA A 44 1.41 0.83 -0.95
N PRO A 45 1.90 -0.42 -0.93
CA PRO A 45 1.80 -1.30 0.23
C PRO A 45 2.79 -0.90 1.33
N PRO A 46 2.55 -1.29 2.59
CA PRO A 46 3.49 -1.07 3.69
C PRO A 46 4.77 -1.90 3.48
N TYR A 47 5.93 -1.27 3.71
CA TYR A 47 7.24 -1.91 3.58
C TYR A 47 7.41 -3.13 4.50
N GLN A 48 8.12 -4.16 4.00
CA GLN A 48 8.44 -5.40 4.71
C GLN A 48 7.19 -6.14 5.20
N THR A 49 6.28 -6.41 4.27
CA THR A 49 5.05 -7.15 4.54
C THR A 49 4.83 -8.22 3.48
N CYS A 50 3.75 -9.00 3.65
CA CYS A 50 3.34 -9.91 2.59
C CYS A 50 2.71 -9.22 1.37
N LEU A 51 2.51 -7.89 1.44
CA LEU A 51 1.83 -7.09 0.42
C LEU A 51 2.80 -6.36 -0.53
N ASP A 52 4.10 -6.35 -0.23
CA ASP A 52 5.09 -5.55 -0.96
C ASP A 52 6.26 -6.35 -1.53
N ARG A 53 6.11 -7.68 -1.64
CA ARG A 53 7.17 -8.55 -2.13
C ARG A 53 7.21 -8.56 -3.66
N ALA A 54 8.34 -8.11 -4.22
CA ALA A 54 8.61 -8.11 -5.65
C ALA A 54 9.46 -9.33 -6.05
N ALA A 55 9.37 -9.74 -7.32
CA ALA A 55 10.13 -10.86 -7.88
C ALA A 55 11.61 -10.49 -8.15
N LEU A 56 12.32 -10.15 -7.08
CA LEU A 56 13.72 -9.69 -7.10
C LEU A 56 14.69 -10.68 -6.43
N ASP A 57 14.21 -11.86 -5.99
CA ASP A 57 15.05 -12.89 -5.39
C ASP A 57 16.25 -13.24 -6.30
N GLY A 58 17.45 -13.20 -5.73
CA GLY A 58 18.70 -13.49 -6.44
C GLY A 58 19.18 -12.41 -7.42
N LYS A 59 18.49 -11.27 -7.54
CA LYS A 59 18.94 -10.14 -8.37
C LYS A 59 19.94 -9.26 -7.62
N MET A 60 20.91 -8.72 -8.35
CA MET A 60 21.97 -7.87 -7.80
C MET A 60 22.22 -6.65 -8.70
N VAL A 61 22.63 -5.54 -8.08
CA VAL A 61 23.14 -4.32 -8.76
C VAL A 61 24.46 -3.95 -8.09
N ASP A 62 25.51 -3.69 -8.88
CA ASP A 62 26.85 -3.35 -8.38
C ASP A 62 27.38 -4.28 -7.27
N HIS A 63 27.15 -5.59 -7.43
CA HIS A 63 27.50 -6.64 -6.45
C HIS A 63 26.75 -6.59 -5.11
N ALA A 64 25.73 -5.73 -4.98
CA ALA A 64 24.80 -5.73 -3.85
C ALA A 64 23.48 -6.46 -4.21
N PRO A 65 22.92 -7.31 -3.33
CA PRO A 65 21.60 -7.89 -3.54
C PRO A 65 20.53 -6.80 -3.52
N LEU A 66 19.52 -6.93 -4.38
CA LEU A 66 18.35 -6.06 -4.35
C LEU A 66 17.47 -6.40 -3.14
N ASP A 67 16.85 -5.38 -2.56
CA ASP A 67 15.77 -5.58 -1.61
C ASP A 67 14.55 -6.17 -2.35
N VAL A 68 13.97 -7.23 -1.79
CA VAL A 68 12.77 -7.88 -2.32
C VAL A 68 11.50 -7.17 -1.87
N HIS A 69 11.60 -6.26 -0.91
CA HIS A 69 10.52 -5.42 -0.42
C HIS A 69 10.59 -4.04 -1.06
N VAL A 70 9.51 -3.65 -1.75
CA VAL A 70 9.45 -2.38 -2.49
C VAL A 70 8.31 -1.48 -2.00
N GLY A 71 7.76 -1.78 -0.82
CA GLY A 71 6.70 -1.00 -0.19
C GLY A 71 7.19 0.32 0.39
N SER A 72 6.26 1.11 0.89
CA SER A 72 6.55 2.40 1.51
C SER A 72 6.82 2.25 3.02
N ILE A 73 8.00 2.68 3.44
CA ILE A 73 8.37 2.80 4.86
C ILE A 73 7.45 3.79 5.57
N ALA A 74 7.18 4.95 4.95
CA ALA A 74 6.29 5.96 5.52
C ALA A 74 4.86 5.44 5.76
N VAL A 75 4.31 4.63 4.83
CA VAL A 75 3.00 3.99 5.03
C VAL A 75 3.05 2.99 6.19
N LYS A 76 4.10 2.17 6.27
CA LYS A 76 4.28 1.20 7.37
C LYS A 76 4.34 1.90 8.72
N GLU A 77 5.18 2.92 8.85
CA GLU A 77 5.35 3.70 10.07
C GLU A 77 4.05 4.40 10.47
N PHE A 78 3.34 4.99 9.50
CA PHE A 78 2.04 5.62 9.74
C PHE A 78 1.01 4.63 10.29
N ILE A 79 0.89 3.44 9.66
CA ILE A 79 -0.04 2.40 10.12
C ILE A 79 0.28 1.98 11.56
N LEU A 80 1.55 1.72 11.87
CA LEU A 80 1.97 1.31 13.22
C LEU A 80 1.75 2.41 14.26
N ALA A 81 1.99 3.68 13.91
CA ALA A 81 1.92 4.80 14.85
C ALA A 81 0.49 5.31 15.06
N ARG A 82 -0.37 5.22 14.04
CA ARG A 82 -1.70 5.84 14.05
C ARG A 82 -2.86 4.83 14.06
N GLU A 83 -2.56 3.55 13.85
CA GLU A 83 -3.50 2.42 13.87
C GLU A 83 -4.86 2.73 13.22
N PRO A 84 -4.91 3.15 11.94
CA PRO A 84 -6.19 3.35 11.26
C PRO A 84 -6.98 2.03 11.20
N TRP A 85 -8.30 2.07 11.11
CA TRP A 85 -9.10 0.83 11.14
C TRP A 85 -8.79 -0.13 9.98
N LEU A 86 -8.71 0.40 8.76
CA LEU A 86 -8.52 -0.37 7.54
C LEU A 86 -7.63 0.37 6.55
N THR A 87 -6.76 -0.37 5.88
CA THR A 87 -5.92 0.15 4.80
C THR A 87 -6.02 -0.74 3.57
N LEU A 88 -6.13 -0.12 2.40
CA LEU A 88 -6.29 -0.77 1.11
C LEU A 88 -5.05 -0.47 0.24
N HIS A 89 -4.52 -1.50 -0.42
CA HIS A 89 -3.22 -1.46 -1.10
C HIS A 89 -3.23 -2.05 -2.52
N GLY A 90 -2.20 -1.70 -3.30
CA GLY A 90 -1.94 -2.21 -4.65
C GLY A 90 -0.45 -2.28 -4.97
N HIS A 91 -0.06 -1.76 -6.15
CA HIS A 91 1.30 -1.56 -6.64
C HIS A 91 2.15 -2.80 -6.94
N VAL A 92 2.31 -3.74 -6.01
CA VAL A 92 3.19 -4.91 -6.17
C VAL A 92 2.37 -6.12 -6.59
N HIS A 93 2.12 -6.22 -7.89
CA HIS A 93 1.17 -7.14 -8.49
C HIS A 93 1.52 -8.61 -8.28
N GLU A 94 2.81 -8.94 -8.27
CA GLU A 94 3.29 -10.29 -8.00
C GLU A 94 3.20 -10.73 -6.52
N SER A 95 3.00 -9.79 -5.58
CA SER A 95 3.14 -10.09 -4.14
C SER A 95 2.21 -11.22 -3.69
N PRO A 96 0.91 -11.25 -4.04
CA PRO A 96 0.03 -12.34 -3.63
C PRO A 96 0.43 -13.71 -4.18
N ARG A 97 0.95 -13.77 -5.41
CA ARG A 97 1.48 -15.00 -5.99
C ARG A 97 2.75 -15.47 -5.27
N LEU A 98 3.63 -14.53 -4.89
CA LEU A 98 4.89 -14.83 -4.22
C LEU A 98 4.73 -15.20 -2.74
N THR A 99 3.80 -14.56 -2.03
CA THR A 99 3.63 -14.71 -0.58
C THR A 99 2.49 -15.64 -0.20
N GLY A 100 1.58 -15.93 -1.14
CA GLY A 100 0.33 -16.66 -0.88
C GLY A 100 -0.66 -15.87 -0.02
N LYS A 101 -0.40 -14.58 0.22
CA LYS A 101 -1.18 -13.71 1.10
C LYS A 101 -1.50 -12.39 0.42
N TRP A 102 -2.64 -11.84 0.77
CA TRP A 102 -3.16 -10.58 0.27
C TRP A 102 -3.72 -9.70 1.40
N MET A 103 -3.57 -10.18 2.65
CA MET A 103 -4.02 -9.53 3.87
C MET A 103 -2.93 -9.63 4.92
N ASP A 104 -2.74 -8.55 5.67
CA ASP A 104 -1.88 -8.46 6.85
C ASP A 104 -2.61 -7.74 7.99
N GLN A 105 -2.12 -7.88 9.22
CA GLN A 105 -2.69 -7.22 10.40
C GLN A 105 -1.59 -6.58 11.26
N PHE A 106 -1.75 -5.28 11.54
CA PHE A 106 -0.86 -4.50 12.39
C PHE A 106 -1.65 -3.91 13.55
N GLY A 107 -1.50 -4.50 14.74
CA GLY A 107 -2.33 -4.13 15.89
C GLY A 107 -3.82 -4.31 15.54
N LYS A 108 -4.57 -3.20 15.55
CA LYS A 108 -5.99 -3.18 15.16
C LYS A 108 -6.23 -2.97 13.67
N THR A 109 -5.23 -2.51 12.92
CA THR A 109 -5.35 -2.23 11.49
C THR A 109 -5.35 -3.51 10.67
N ILE A 110 -6.36 -3.68 9.84
CA ILE A 110 -6.34 -4.68 8.76
C ILE A 110 -5.80 -3.99 7.49
N SER A 111 -4.85 -4.63 6.81
CA SER A 111 -4.29 -4.18 5.53
C SER A 111 -4.65 -5.19 4.45
N LEU A 112 -5.37 -4.75 3.43
CA LEU A 112 -5.84 -5.60 2.33
C LEU A 112 -5.22 -5.16 1.01
N SER A 113 -4.88 -6.10 0.13
CA SER A 113 -4.39 -5.81 -1.22
C SER A 113 -5.23 -6.51 -2.28
N ALA A 114 -5.59 -5.74 -3.32
CA ALA A 114 -6.18 -6.26 -4.55
C ALA A 114 -5.15 -6.36 -5.69
N ALA A 115 -3.85 -6.21 -5.40
CA ALA A 115 -2.78 -6.40 -6.39
C ALA A 115 -2.86 -7.81 -7.00
N HIS A 116 -2.58 -7.93 -8.30
CA HIS A 116 -2.64 -9.21 -9.02
C HIS A 116 -1.88 -9.09 -10.35
N ASP A 117 -1.08 -10.12 -10.67
CA ASP A 117 -0.30 -10.20 -11.92
C ASP A 117 -0.84 -11.23 -12.93
N GLY A 118 -2.00 -11.85 -12.65
CA GLY A 118 -2.72 -12.74 -13.57
C GLY A 118 -3.74 -12.03 -14.47
N LEU A 119 -4.47 -12.81 -15.25
CA LEU A 119 -5.48 -12.31 -16.21
C LEU A 119 -6.82 -11.95 -15.53
N GLU A 120 -7.02 -12.37 -14.29
CA GLU A 120 -8.23 -12.17 -13.52
C GLU A 120 -8.30 -10.77 -12.90
N LEU A 121 -9.53 -10.28 -12.70
CA LEU A 121 -9.80 -9.19 -11.78
C LEU A 121 -9.77 -9.72 -10.34
N ALA A 122 -8.87 -9.18 -9.52
CA ALA A 122 -8.88 -9.43 -8.08
C ALA A 122 -9.90 -8.52 -7.38
N LEU A 123 -10.94 -9.14 -6.82
CA LEU A 123 -11.98 -8.45 -6.08
C LEU A 123 -11.86 -8.74 -4.59
N VAL A 124 -11.63 -7.70 -3.79
CA VAL A 124 -11.63 -7.79 -2.32
C VAL A 124 -12.96 -7.27 -1.79
N ARG A 125 -13.65 -8.07 -0.98
CA ARG A 125 -14.90 -7.71 -0.30
C ARG A 125 -14.70 -7.75 1.21
N PHE A 126 -15.14 -6.72 1.91
CA PHE A 126 -15.06 -6.64 3.37
C PHE A 126 -16.28 -5.91 3.94
N GLN A 127 -16.58 -6.18 5.22
CA GLN A 127 -17.52 -5.40 6.01
C GLN A 127 -16.72 -4.51 6.98
N LEU A 128 -17.18 -3.29 7.20
CA LEU A 128 -16.47 -2.35 8.08
C LEU A 128 -16.51 -2.80 9.55
N GLU A 129 -17.49 -3.60 9.94
CA GLU A 129 -17.63 -4.13 11.29
C GLU A 129 -16.62 -5.26 11.58
N GLU A 130 -16.18 -5.99 10.55
CA GLU A 130 -15.29 -7.14 10.69
C GLU A 130 -14.35 -7.29 9.46
N PRO A 131 -13.43 -6.33 9.22
CA PRO A 131 -12.57 -6.33 8.03
C PRO A 131 -11.61 -7.52 7.98
N ALA A 132 -11.30 -8.15 9.13
CA ALA A 132 -10.47 -9.35 9.20
C ALA A 132 -11.11 -10.57 8.51
N ARG A 133 -12.43 -10.55 8.26
CA ARG A 133 -13.15 -11.56 7.48
C ARG A 133 -13.30 -11.21 6.00
N ALA A 134 -12.46 -10.30 5.51
CA ALA A 134 -12.43 -9.98 4.10
C ALA A 134 -12.26 -11.25 3.26
N THR A 135 -12.86 -11.24 2.07
CA THR A 135 -12.66 -12.28 1.06
C THR A 135 -11.99 -11.67 -0.18
N ARG A 136 -11.23 -12.49 -0.90
CA ARG A 136 -10.63 -12.13 -2.19
C ARG A 136 -11.01 -13.18 -3.22
N GLU A 137 -11.61 -12.72 -4.31
CA GLU A 137 -12.02 -13.53 -5.45
C GLU A 137 -11.19 -13.13 -6.67
N LEU A 138 -10.86 -14.10 -7.53
CA LEU A 138 -10.24 -13.86 -8.84
C LEU A 138 -11.30 -14.14 -9.90
N ILE A 139 -11.72 -13.09 -10.61
CA ILE A 139 -12.82 -13.14 -11.58
C ILE A 139 -12.23 -13.01 -12.97
N LEU A 140 -12.45 -14.01 -13.83
CA LEU A 140 -12.08 -13.88 -15.24
C LEU A 140 -12.91 -12.76 -15.87
N SER A 141 -12.24 -11.75 -16.42
CA SER A 141 -12.92 -10.76 -17.23
C SER A 141 -13.42 -11.45 -18.52
N PRO A 142 -14.68 -11.27 -18.92
CA PRO A 142 -15.24 -11.89 -20.12
C PRO A 142 -14.57 -11.42 -21.40
#